data_AF-A0A7K0Q9S3-F1
#
_entry.id   AF-A0A7K0Q9S3-F1
#
_cell.length_a   1.000
_cell.length_b   1.000
_cell.length_c   1.000
_cell.angle_alpha   90.00
_cell.angle_beta   90.00
_cell.angle_gamma   90.00
#
_symmetry.space_group_name_H-M   'P 1'
#
loop_
_entity.id
_entity.type
_entity.pdbx_description
1 polymer ?
#
loop_
_entity_poly.entity_id
_entity_poly.type
_entity_poly.pdbx_seq_one_letter_code
_entity_poly.pdbx_strand_id
1 'polypeptide(L)'
;KITSIACPLFVEFVERGETSGTEITEIARNYLAPFIEAKIDTLVLGCTHYPLLTGVISYVMGDSVTLVSSAEETAKDLYRILVENNLLRSQQSTPPTHRFLATGDAKSFESLARRFLGPEVTHVEHQNL
;
A
#
# COMPACT_ATOMS: atom_id res chain seq x y z
N LYS A 1 14.30 19.79 4.34
CA LYS A 1 13.09 20.16 5.13
C LYS A 1 12.04 19.09 4.87
N ILE A 2 11.31 18.64 5.89
CA ILE A 2 10.24 17.64 5.74
C ILE A 2 8.90 18.36 5.82
N THR A 3 7.96 18.01 4.95
CA THR A 3 6.59 18.52 4.96
C THR A 3 5.64 17.33 4.86
N SER A 4 4.52 17.39 5.58
CA SER A 4 3.53 16.32 5.64
C SER A 4 2.13 16.88 5.41
N ILE A 5 1.27 16.10 4.74
CA ILE A 5 -0.12 16.41 4.49
C ILE A 5 -0.95 15.19 4.85
N ALA A 6 -2.07 15.40 5.54
CA ALA A 6 -3.05 14.36 5.80
C ALA A 6 -3.98 14.19 4.59
N CYS A 7 -4.16 12.95 4.13
CA CYS A 7 -5.04 12.61 3.02
C CYS A 7 -6.13 11.62 3.49
N PRO A 8 -7.09 12.04 4.34
CA PRO A 8 -8.05 11.13 4.97
C PRO A 8 -8.91 10.36 3.98
N LEU A 9 -9.38 11.00 2.90
CA LEU A 9 -10.25 10.36 1.91
C LEU A 9 -9.56 9.24 1.12
N PHE A 10 -8.23 9.24 1.03
CA PHE A 10 -7.51 8.17 0.31
C PHE A 10 -7.80 6.78 0.87
N VAL A 11 -7.96 6.66 2.19
CA VAL A 11 -8.26 5.37 2.83
C VAL A 11 -9.65 4.88 2.40
N GLU A 12 -10.67 5.74 2.48
CA GLU A 12 -12.03 5.38 2.11
C GLU A 12 -12.15 4.95 0.64
N PHE A 13 -11.49 5.67 -0.27
CA PHE A 13 -11.46 5.30 -1.69
C PHE A 13 -10.79 3.95 -1.91
N VAL A 14 -9.68 3.68 -1.22
CA VAL A 14 -8.99 2.38 -1.31
C VAL A 14 -9.87 1.26 -0.75
N GLU A 15 -10.57 1.46 0.36
CA GLU A 15 -11.45 0.45 0.96
C GLU A 15 -12.69 0.14 0.10
N ARG A 16 -13.19 1.13 -0.66
CA ARG A 16 -14.20 0.89 -1.73
C ARG A 16 -13.56 0.33 -3.02
N GLY A 17 -12.23 0.34 -3.09
CA GLY A 17 -11.39 0.02 -4.24
C GLY A 17 -11.64 0.90 -5.46
N GLU A 18 -11.95 2.17 -5.21
CA GLU A 18 -12.02 3.23 -6.20
C GLU A 18 -10.63 3.86 -6.35
N THR A 19 -9.71 3.16 -7.01
CA THR A 19 -8.28 3.57 -7.09
C THR A 19 -7.93 4.35 -8.36
N SER A 20 -8.92 4.67 -9.18
CA SER A 20 -8.77 5.42 -10.43
C SER A 20 -10.05 6.18 -10.76
N GLY A 21 -9.97 7.18 -11.64
CA GLY A 21 -11.13 7.96 -12.08
C GLY A 21 -11.05 9.43 -11.67
N THR A 22 -11.97 10.24 -12.18
CA THR A 22 -11.94 11.70 -12.06
C THR A 22 -11.99 12.16 -10.60
N GLU A 23 -12.89 11.58 -9.79
CA GLU A 23 -13.12 12.01 -8.41
C GLU A 23 -11.87 11.87 -7.53
N ILE A 24 -11.26 10.67 -7.49
CA ILE A 24 -10.03 10.44 -6.71
C ILE A 24 -8.85 11.26 -7.26
N THR A 25 -8.83 11.53 -8.57
CA THR A 25 -7.81 12.38 -9.19
C THR A 25 -7.93 13.83 -8.74
N GLU A 26 -9.14 14.38 -8.66
CA GLU A 26 -9.38 15.73 -8.16
C GLU A 26 -9.03 15.86 -6.68
N ILE A 27 -9.42 14.88 -5.87
CA ILE A 27 -9.04 14.80 -4.46
C ILE A 27 -7.51 14.78 -4.31
N ALA A 28 -6.82 13.95 -5.10
CA ALA A 28 -5.37 13.88 -5.07
C ALA A 28 -4.71 15.21 -5.51
N ARG A 29 -5.23 15.89 -6.54
CA ARG A 29 -4.74 17.22 -6.93
C ARG A 29 -4.87 18.23 -5.79
N ASN A 30 -6.00 18.23 -5.10
CA ASN A 30 -6.24 19.14 -3.98
C ASN A 30 -5.31 18.87 -2.81
N TYR A 31 -5.16 17.60 -2.39
CA TYR A 31 -4.26 17.25 -1.30
C TYR A 31 -2.79 17.50 -1.63
N LEU A 32 -2.36 17.22 -2.86
CA LEU A 32 -0.95 17.27 -3.25
C LEU A 32 -0.52 18.63 -3.81
N ALA A 33 -1.45 19.57 -4.03
CA ALA A 33 -1.14 20.92 -4.53
C ALA A 33 0.00 21.63 -3.77
N PRO A 34 0.08 21.60 -2.43
CA PRO A 34 1.18 22.26 -1.72
C PRO A 34 2.55 21.61 -2.00
N PHE A 35 2.59 20.31 -2.31
CA PHE A 35 3.82 19.61 -2.68
C PHE A 35 4.25 19.91 -4.11
N ILE A 36 3.30 20.05 -5.03
CA ILE A 36 3.54 20.49 -6.41
C ILE A 36 4.11 21.92 -6.40
N GLU A 37 3.51 22.82 -5.63
CA GLU A 37 3.99 24.20 -5.49
C GLU A 37 5.40 24.25 -4.88
N ALA A 38 5.66 23.40 -3.88
CA ALA A 38 6.97 23.28 -3.25
C ALA A 38 8.04 22.61 -4.13
N LYS A 39 7.67 22.06 -5.30
CA LYS A 39 8.58 21.39 -6.25
C LYS A 39 9.44 20.31 -5.58
N ILE A 40 8.82 19.47 -4.78
CA ILE A 40 9.51 18.31 -4.18
C ILE A 40 9.96 17.34 -5.26
N ASP A 41 11.03 16.60 -4.99
CA ASP A 41 11.55 15.53 -5.88
C ASP A 41 11.20 14.12 -5.37
N THR A 42 10.74 14.00 -4.12
CA THR A 42 10.51 12.73 -3.45
C THR A 42 9.28 12.82 -2.55
N LEU A 43 8.37 11.85 -2.68
CA LEU A 43 7.15 11.75 -1.88
C LEU A 43 7.06 10.37 -1.21
N VAL A 44 7.00 10.34 0.12
CA VAL A 44 6.81 9.10 0.89
C VAL A 44 5.32 8.76 0.98
N LEU A 45 4.96 7.53 0.60
CA LEU A 45 3.63 6.97 0.78
C LEU A 45 3.47 6.45 2.22
N GLY A 46 3.20 7.40 3.13
CA GLY A 46 3.22 7.19 4.58
C GLY A 46 2.04 6.43 5.20
N CYS A 47 1.17 5.83 4.39
CA CYS A 47 0.07 4.98 4.84
C CYS A 47 0.06 3.68 4.04
N THR A 48 -0.28 2.57 4.68
CA THR A 48 -0.32 1.23 4.06
C THR A 48 -1.28 1.13 2.86
N HIS A 49 -2.27 2.01 2.78
CA HIS A 49 -3.23 2.08 1.67
C HIS A 49 -2.68 2.79 0.43
N TYR A 50 -1.75 3.73 0.60
CA TYR A 50 -1.35 4.65 -0.47
C TYR A 50 -0.59 4.00 -1.64
N PRO A 51 0.17 2.88 -1.47
CA PRO A 51 0.71 2.13 -2.61
C PRO A 51 -0.36 1.72 -3.64
N LEU A 52 -1.62 1.56 -3.21
CA LEU A 52 -2.73 1.20 -4.09
C LEU A 52 -3.25 2.37 -4.93
N LEU A 53 -2.85 3.60 -4.58
CA LEU A 53 -3.13 4.82 -5.34
C LEU A 53 -1.92 5.32 -6.13
N THR A 54 -0.84 4.53 -6.23
CA THR A 54 0.40 4.92 -6.93
C THR A 54 0.12 5.47 -8.33
N GLY A 55 -0.78 4.86 -9.09
CA GLY A 55 -1.13 5.35 -10.43
C GLY A 55 -1.70 6.78 -10.43
N VAL A 56 -2.67 7.07 -9.57
CA VAL A 56 -3.28 8.41 -9.46
C VAL A 56 -2.30 9.42 -8.87
N ILE A 57 -1.53 9.03 -7.84
CA ILE A 57 -0.55 9.90 -7.20
C ILE A 57 0.57 10.27 -8.18
N SER A 58 1.13 9.29 -8.91
CA SER A 58 2.13 9.54 -9.96
C SER A 58 1.57 10.44 -11.06
N TYR A 59 0.34 10.20 -11.51
CA TYR A 59 -0.30 11.05 -12.53
C TYR A 59 -0.44 12.51 -12.08
N VAL A 60 -0.72 12.75 -10.79
CA VAL A 60 -0.88 14.11 -10.24
C VAL A 60 0.47 14.78 -9.98
N MET A 61 1.45 14.05 -9.44
CA MET A 61 2.77 14.60 -9.09
C MET A 61 3.71 14.75 -10.29
N GLY A 62 3.51 13.94 -11.33
CA GLY A 62 4.37 13.88 -12.51
C GLY A 62 5.64 13.04 -12.31
N ASP A 63 6.31 12.75 -13.42
CA ASP A 63 7.44 11.81 -13.47
C ASP A 63 8.73 12.34 -12.80
N SER A 64 8.78 13.63 -12.46
CA SER A 64 9.92 14.22 -11.75
C SER A 64 9.94 13.92 -10.26
N VAL A 65 8.91 13.26 -9.73
CA VAL A 65 8.78 12.94 -8.31
C VAL A 65 8.93 11.44 -8.08
N THR A 66 9.92 11.07 -7.28
CA THR A 66 10.14 9.69 -6.84
C THR A 66 9.14 9.33 -5.75
N LEU A 67 8.29 8.33 -5.99
CA LEU A 67 7.40 7.80 -4.97
C LEU A 67 8.11 6.70 -4.17
N VAL A 68 8.12 6.84 -2.84
CA VAL A 68 8.72 5.86 -1.93
C VAL A 68 7.61 5.10 -1.20
N SER A 69 7.50 3.80 -1.49
CA SER A 69 6.53 2.90 -0.85
C SER A 69 7.09 2.34 0.45
N SER A 70 6.41 2.60 1.57
CA SER A 70 6.76 2.00 2.87
C SER A 70 6.65 0.47 2.85
N ALA A 71 5.76 -0.11 2.05
CA ALA A 71 5.61 -1.56 1.92
C ALA A 71 6.87 -2.22 1.30
N GLU A 72 7.40 -1.63 0.23
CA GLU A 72 8.58 -2.16 -0.46
C GLU A 72 9.82 -2.08 0.43
N GLU A 73 10.03 -0.93 1.07
CA GLU A 73 11.18 -0.74 1.96
C GLU A 73 11.10 -1.65 3.20
N THR A 74 9.89 -1.88 3.72
CA THR A 74 9.68 -2.85 4.81
C THR A 74 9.99 -4.29 4.38
N ALA A 75 9.60 -4.70 3.16
CA ALA A 75 9.87 -6.04 2.66
C ALA A 75 11.38 -6.29 2.47
N LYS A 76 12.11 -5.30 1.92
CA LYS A 76 13.57 -5.36 1.78
C LYS A 76 14.27 -5.45 3.13
N ASP A 77 13.84 -4.63 4.09
CA ASP A 77 14.44 -4.63 5.42
C ASP A 77 14.20 -5.94 6.17
N LEU A 78 12.97 -6.49 6.09
CA LEU A 78 12.66 -7.81 6.62
C LEU A 78 13.54 -8.90 6.00
N TYR A 79 13.71 -8.90 4.69
CA TYR A 79 14.59 -9.85 4.01
C TYR A 79 16.03 -9.77 4.52
N ARG A 80 16.56 -8.53 4.63
CA ARG A 80 17.91 -8.28 5.17
C ARG A 80 18.05 -8.85 6.58
N ILE A 81 17.09 -8.56 7.48
CA ILE A 81 17.09 -9.07 8.85
C ILE A 81 17.06 -10.61 8.87
N LEU A 82 16.24 -11.24 8.05
CA LEU A 82 16.15 -12.71 7.98
C LEU A 82 17.46 -13.34 7.49
N VAL A 83 18.15 -12.72 6.53
CA VAL A 83 19.47 -13.16 6.04
C VAL A 83 20.51 -13.05 7.16
N GLU A 84 20.64 -11.88 7.77
CA GLU A 84 21.63 -11.59 8.81
C GLU A 84 21.51 -12.53 10.01
N ASN A 85 20.28 -12.95 10.33
CA ASN A 85 20.00 -13.83 11.45
C ASN A 85 19.92 -15.32 11.08
N ASN A 86 20.22 -15.71 9.83
CA ASN A 86 20.08 -17.08 9.33
C ASN A 86 18.66 -17.66 9.54
N LEU A 87 17.63 -16.83 9.41
CA LEU A 87 16.21 -17.18 9.59
C LEU A 87 15.48 -17.42 8.25
N LEU A 88 16.20 -17.39 7.13
CA LEU A 88 15.62 -17.72 5.83
C LEU A 88 15.09 -19.15 5.83
N ARG A 89 13.90 -19.32 5.26
CA ARG A 89 13.32 -20.63 5.00
C ARG A 89 14.23 -21.44 4.08
N SER A 90 14.53 -22.68 4.45
CA SER A 90 15.40 -23.56 3.65
C SER A 90 14.80 -23.83 2.25
N GLN A 91 15.66 -23.99 1.23
CA GLN A 91 15.18 -24.21 -0.15
C GLN A 91 14.54 -25.58 -0.39
N GLN A 92 14.67 -26.54 0.54
CA GLN A 92 14.09 -27.88 0.43
C GLN A 92 12.63 -27.96 0.90
N SER A 93 12.02 -26.82 1.16
CA SER A 93 10.71 -26.75 1.79
C SER A 93 9.58 -26.87 0.76
N THR A 94 8.47 -27.47 1.18
CA THR A 94 7.17 -27.48 0.47
C THR A 94 6.75 -26.07 0.00
N PRO A 95 5.73 -25.91 -0.86
CA PRO A 95 5.18 -24.57 -1.15
C PRO A 95 4.84 -23.80 0.14
N PRO A 96 5.04 -22.47 0.20
CA PRO A 96 4.66 -21.69 1.37
C PRO A 96 3.14 -21.78 1.60
N THR A 97 2.72 -21.65 2.86
CA THR A 97 1.30 -21.54 3.21
C THR A 97 1.04 -20.15 3.75
N HIS A 98 0.10 -19.44 3.14
CA HIS A 98 -0.35 -18.13 3.59
C HIS A 98 -1.73 -18.28 4.26
N ARG A 99 -1.90 -17.68 5.43
CA ARG A 99 -3.19 -17.58 6.14
C ARG A 99 -3.52 -16.12 6.35
N PHE A 100 -4.71 -15.71 5.94
CA PHE A 100 -5.21 -14.35 6.09
C PHE A 100 -6.31 -14.36 7.13
N LEU A 101 -6.19 -13.51 8.15
CA LEU A 101 -7.11 -13.43 9.28
C LEU A 101 -7.68 -12.01 9.38
N ALA A 102 -8.96 -11.89 9.71
CA ALA A 102 -9.62 -10.61 9.94
C ALA A 102 -10.48 -10.65 11.21
N THR A 103 -10.42 -9.59 12.02
CA THR A 103 -11.28 -9.42 13.20
C THR A 103 -12.61 -8.77 12.88
N GLY A 104 -12.68 -8.04 11.75
CA GLY A 104 -13.91 -7.52 11.18
C GLY A 104 -14.60 -8.55 10.27
N ASP A 105 -15.37 -8.05 9.30
CA ASP A 105 -16.01 -8.91 8.31
C ASP A 105 -14.98 -9.51 7.34
N ALA A 106 -14.71 -10.80 7.52
CA ALA A 106 -13.76 -11.54 6.70
C ALA A 106 -14.15 -11.59 5.21
N LYS A 107 -15.45 -11.59 4.86
CA LYS A 107 -15.89 -11.64 3.46
C LYS A 107 -15.63 -10.34 2.72
N SER A 108 -15.94 -9.22 3.37
CA SER A 108 -15.62 -7.89 2.85
C SER A 108 -14.11 -7.72 2.70
N PHE A 109 -13.33 -8.13 3.72
CA PHE A 109 -11.88 -8.07 3.64
C PHE A 109 -11.29 -9.00 2.56
N GLU A 110 -11.82 -10.21 2.38
CA GLU A 110 -11.38 -11.12 1.30
C GLU A 110 -11.58 -10.51 -0.08
N SER A 111 -12.74 -9.88 -0.30
CA SER A 111 -13.06 -9.19 -1.56
C SER A 111 -12.09 -8.05 -1.82
N LEU A 112 -11.78 -7.26 -0.78
CA LEU A 112 -10.83 -6.15 -0.86
C LEU A 112 -9.40 -6.65 -1.09
N ALA A 113 -8.93 -7.59 -0.27
CA ALA A 113 -7.57 -8.11 -0.30
C ALA A 113 -7.26 -8.82 -1.63
N ARG A 114 -8.23 -9.52 -2.24
CA ARG A 114 -8.06 -10.11 -3.58
C ARG A 114 -7.80 -9.08 -4.67
N ARG A 115 -8.28 -7.85 -4.54
CA ARG A 115 -8.03 -6.79 -5.53
C ARG A 115 -6.57 -6.33 -5.52
N PHE A 116 -5.87 -6.53 -4.41
CA PHE A 116 -4.52 -5.99 -4.19
C PHE A 116 -3.44 -7.08 -4.11
N LEU A 117 -3.79 -8.24 -3.58
CA LEU A 117 -2.91 -9.38 -3.36
C LEU A 117 -3.41 -10.65 -4.06
N GLY A 118 -4.41 -10.57 -4.95
CA GLY A 118 -4.75 -11.70 -5.82
C GLY A 118 -3.56 -12.00 -6.74
N PRO A 119 -3.16 -13.27 -6.97
CA PRO A 119 -3.80 -14.56 -6.69
C PRO A 119 -3.51 -15.20 -5.31
N GLU A 120 -2.76 -14.52 -4.43
CA GLU A 120 -2.29 -15.09 -3.16
C GLU A 120 -3.41 -15.24 -2.11
N VAL A 121 -4.37 -14.30 -2.09
CA VAL A 121 -5.49 -14.31 -1.14
C VAL A 121 -6.61 -15.22 -1.64
N THR A 122 -6.58 -16.48 -1.22
CA THR A 122 -7.63 -17.45 -1.56
C THR A 122 -8.77 -17.47 -0.55
N HIS A 123 -8.48 -17.26 0.73
CA HIS A 123 -9.48 -17.25 1.80
C HIS A 123 -9.06 -16.37 2.98
N VAL A 124 -10.02 -15.67 3.59
CA VAL A 124 -9.82 -14.95 4.85
C VAL A 124 -10.68 -15.58 5.96
N GLU A 125 -10.05 -15.95 7.06
CA GLU A 125 -10.72 -16.51 8.24
C GLU A 125 -11.10 -15.37 9.21
N HIS A 126 -12.30 -15.42 9.79
CA HIS A 126 -12.66 -14.51 10.88
C HIS A 126 -12.01 -14.97 12.19
N GLN A 127 -11.32 -14.08 12.88
CA GLN A 127 -10.59 -14.34 14.11
C GLN A 127 -11.08 -13.42 15.23
N ASN A 128 -11.59 -14.01 16.31
CA ASN A 128 -11.86 -13.27 17.54
C ASN A 128 -10.53 -13.05 18.30
N LEU A 129 -10.31 -11.81 18.79
CA LEU A 129 -9.18 -11.45 19.65
C LEU A 129 -9.57 -11.52 21.13
#